data_AF-A0A7S4H4H2-F1
#
_entry.id   AF-A0A7S4H4H2-F1
#
_cell.length_a   1.000
_cell.length_b   1.000
_cell.length_c   1.000
_cell.angle_alpha   90.00
_cell.angle_beta   90.00
_cell.angle_gamma   90.00
#
_symmetry.space_group_name_H-M   'P 1'
#
loop_
_entity.id
_entity.type
_entity.pdbx_description
1 polymer ?
#
loop_
_entity_poly.entity_id
_entity_poly.type
_entity_poly.pdbx_seq_one_letter_code
_entity_poly.pdbx_strand_id
1 'polypeptide(L)'
;MLLFIFSIAYFSYIKKDYNNTISKYLSHGLFMRRFDMLAASAGYFGSMIVTIFFWQLLTRKRIQLSKNEYLGNESYDFVNALPESETRWIKRYFHLFLIWSFSMLLGGVLMYLPDWLPIS
;
A
#
# COMPACT_ATOMS: atom_id res chain seq x y z
N MET A 1 -12.35 13.66 8.65
CA MET A 1 -11.03 14.12 9.11
C MET A 1 -10.33 13.17 10.10
N LEU A 2 -11.02 12.60 11.10
CA LEU A 2 -10.38 11.73 12.12
C LEU A 2 -9.60 10.54 11.54
N LEU A 3 -10.18 9.80 10.57
CA LEU A 3 -9.49 8.67 9.94
C LEU A 3 -8.21 9.08 9.19
N PHE A 4 -8.17 10.30 8.65
CA PHE A 4 -7.00 10.84 7.96
C PHE A 4 -5.88 11.20 8.94
N ILE A 5 -6.22 11.79 10.08
CA ILE A 5 -5.23 12.05 11.15
C ILE A 5 -4.72 10.71 11.70
N PHE A 6 -5.62 9.74 11.91
CA PHE A 6 -5.26 8.41 12.36
C PHE A 6 -4.31 7.70 11.37
N SER A 7 -4.54 7.81 10.06
CA SER A 7 -3.65 7.18 9.07
C SER A 7 -2.27 7.82 9.01
N ILE A 8 -2.15 9.14 9.23
CA ILE A 8 -0.84 9.81 9.38
C ILE A 8 -0.10 9.33 10.64
N ALA A 9 -0.80 9.25 11.76
CA ALA A 9 -0.23 8.77 13.02
C ALA A 9 0.21 7.30 12.90
N TYR A 10 -0.64 6.46 12.30
CA TYR A 10 -0.33 5.06 12.06
C TYR A 10 0.87 4.88 11.11
N PHE A 11 0.97 5.69 10.05
CA PHE A 11 2.14 5.68 9.18
C PHE A 11 3.41 6.04 9.95
N SER A 12 3.35 7.06 10.81
CA SER A 12 4.48 7.45 11.65
C SER A 12 4.95 6.30 12.55
N TYR A 13 4.01 5.51 13.08
CA TYR A 13 4.31 4.30 13.86
C TYR A 13 5.01 3.21 13.03
N ILE A 14 4.51 2.90 11.82
CA ILE A 14 5.08 1.83 10.96
C ILE A 14 6.27 2.30 10.10
N LYS A 15 6.64 3.59 10.14
CA LYS A 15 7.63 4.19 9.23
C LYS A 15 8.98 3.47 9.24
N LYS A 16 9.38 2.95 10.40
CA LYS A 16 10.63 2.19 10.55
C LYS A 16 10.58 0.89 9.76
N ASP A 17 9.51 0.11 9.93
CA ASP A 17 9.34 -1.17 9.23
C ASP A 17 9.18 -0.96 7.72
N TYR A 18 8.40 0.07 7.34
CA TYR A 18 8.25 0.52 5.95
C TYR A 18 9.60 0.81 5.28
N ASN A 19 10.44 1.64 5.90
CA ASN A 19 11.76 1.98 5.36
C ASN A 19 12.69 0.77 5.33
N ASN A 20 12.63 -0.08 6.36
CA ASN A 20 13.44 -1.29 6.44
C ASN A 20 13.10 -2.29 5.32
N THR A 21 11.81 -2.50 5.03
CA THR A 21 11.37 -3.38 3.93
C THR A 21 11.89 -2.86 2.58
N ILE A 22 11.76 -1.56 2.31
CA ILE A 22 12.27 -0.94 1.06
C ILE A 22 13.79 -1.09 0.97
N SER A 23 14.50 -0.79 2.06
CA SER A 23 15.96 -0.85 2.10
C SER A 23 16.46 -2.28 1.85
N LYS A 24 15.89 -3.29 2.54
CA LYS A 24 16.23 -4.70 2.33
C LYS A 24 15.91 -5.16 0.90
N TYR A 25 14.78 -4.74 0.35
CA TYR A 25 14.39 -5.09 -1.01
C TYR A 25 15.38 -4.55 -2.05
N LEU A 26 15.72 -3.26 -1.95
CA LEU A 26 16.66 -2.62 -2.86
C LEU A 26 18.11 -3.09 -2.64
N SER A 27 18.51 -3.42 -1.41
CA SER A 27 19.86 -3.93 -1.14
C SER A 27 20.12 -5.30 -1.77
N HIS A 28 19.08 -6.07 -2.08
CA HIS A 28 19.17 -7.32 -2.83
C HIS A 28 19.21 -7.12 -4.35
N GLY A 29 19.24 -5.86 -4.83
CA GLY A 29 19.25 -5.55 -6.26
C GLY A 29 17.91 -5.83 -6.97
N LEU A 30 16.83 -6.05 -6.21
CA LEU A 30 15.53 -6.39 -6.76
C LEU A 30 14.89 -5.18 -7.45
N PHE A 31 14.25 -5.44 -8.59
CA PHE A 31 13.62 -4.39 -9.39
C PHE A 31 12.44 -3.75 -8.66
N MET A 32 12.40 -2.42 -8.62
CA MET A 32 11.24 -1.63 -8.21
C MET A 32 10.97 -0.59 -9.29
N ARG A 33 9.70 -0.30 -9.61
CA ARG A 33 9.38 0.66 -10.67
C ARG A 33 9.85 2.05 -10.24
N ARG A 34 10.32 2.87 -11.19
CA ARG A 34 10.76 4.25 -10.92
C ARG A 34 9.68 5.07 -10.20
N PHE A 35 8.41 4.88 -10.57
CA PHE A 35 7.30 5.56 -9.93
C PHE A 35 7.12 5.15 -8.47
N ASP A 36 7.29 3.86 -8.14
CA ASP A 36 7.20 3.38 -6.75
C ASP A 36 8.38 3.91 -5.92
N MET A 37 9.59 3.98 -6.50
CA MET A 37 10.74 4.61 -5.85
C MET A 37 10.51 6.11 -5.58
N LEU A 38 9.96 6.82 -6.56
CA LEU A 38 9.61 8.24 -6.40
C LEU A 38 8.56 8.41 -5.30
N ALA A 39 7.54 7.54 -5.28
CA ALA A 39 6.53 7.55 -4.23
C ALA A 39 7.14 7.29 -2.85
N ALA A 40 8.16 6.42 -2.74
CA ALA A 40 8.86 6.21 -1.48
C ALA A 40 9.48 7.49 -0.91
N SER A 41 9.96 8.40 -1.77
CA SER A 41 10.52 9.69 -1.36
C SER A 41 9.48 10.70 -0.87
N ALA A 42 8.20 10.52 -1.22
CA ALA A 42 7.09 11.40 -0.82
C ALA A 42 6.56 11.13 0.61
N GLY A 43 7.18 10.20 1.35
CA GLY A 43 6.78 9.86 2.72
C GLY A 43 5.35 9.35 2.78
N TYR A 44 4.53 9.93 3.67
CA TYR A 44 3.13 9.51 3.86
C TYR A 44 2.30 9.59 2.57
N PHE A 45 2.52 10.61 1.73
CA PHE A 45 1.70 10.80 0.53
C PHE A 45 1.97 9.78 -0.58
N GLY A 46 3.17 9.17 -0.60
CA GLY A 46 3.50 8.10 -1.54
C GLY A 46 3.50 6.70 -0.91
N SER A 47 3.32 6.60 0.41
CA SER A 47 3.37 5.32 1.13
C SER A 47 2.33 4.32 0.64
N MET A 48 1.16 4.79 0.16
CA MET A 48 0.11 3.94 -0.39
C MET A 48 0.58 3.19 -1.64
N ILE A 49 1.24 3.88 -2.58
CA ILE A 49 1.73 3.28 -3.83
C ILE A 49 2.74 2.18 -3.51
N VAL A 50 3.66 2.46 -2.60
CA VAL A 50 4.67 1.49 -2.15
C VAL A 50 4.04 0.31 -1.41
N THR A 51 3.05 0.58 -0.55
CA THR A 51 2.32 -0.49 0.16
C THR A 51 1.57 -1.39 -0.81
N ILE A 52 0.95 -0.85 -1.85
CA ILE A 52 0.29 -1.63 -2.90
C ILE A 52 1.31 -2.51 -3.64
N PHE A 53 2.46 -1.96 -4.00
CA PHE A 53 3.54 -2.73 -4.64
C PHE A 53 3.95 -3.93 -3.78
N PHE A 54 4.28 -3.72 -2.51
CA PHE A 54 4.67 -4.82 -1.61
C PHE A 54 3.53 -5.79 -1.30
N TRP A 55 2.28 -5.30 -1.22
CA TRP A 55 1.11 -6.17 -1.09
C TRP A 55 0.93 -7.08 -2.30
N GLN A 56 1.17 -6.58 -3.52
CA GLN A 56 1.14 -7.39 -4.75
C GLN A 56 2.22 -8.47 -4.73
N LEU A 57 3.43 -8.14 -4.27
CA LEU A 57 4.50 -9.13 -4.09
C LEU A 57 4.12 -10.21 -3.07
N LEU A 58 3.62 -9.78 -1.91
CA LEU A 58 3.21 -10.69 -0.82
C LEU A 58 2.07 -11.62 -1.24
N THR A 59 1.16 -11.15 -2.09
CA THR A 59 0.02 -11.95 -2.59
C THR A 59 0.31 -12.67 -3.91
N ARG A 60 1.56 -12.63 -4.40
CA ARG A 60 1.97 -13.17 -5.71
C ARG A 60 1.12 -12.67 -6.87
N LYS A 61 0.57 -11.46 -6.78
CA LYS A 61 -0.17 -10.82 -7.87
C LYS A 61 0.80 -10.39 -8.96
N ARG A 62 0.55 -10.81 -10.20
CA ARG A 62 1.41 -10.48 -11.35
C ARG A 62 1.49 -8.96 -11.56
N ILE A 63 2.73 -8.44 -11.59
CA ILE A 63 3.03 -7.04 -11.86
C ILE A 63 3.56 -6.96 -13.28
N GLN A 64 2.82 -6.27 -14.14
CA GLN A 64 3.22 -6.03 -15.52
C GLN A 64 4.18 -4.83 -15.57
N LEU A 65 5.33 -5.01 -16.20
CA LEU A 65 6.35 -3.97 -16.39
C LEU A 65 6.21 -3.30 -17.75
N SER A 66 5.89 -4.09 -18.78
CA SER A 66 5.61 -3.63 -20.14
C SER A 66 4.59 -4.55 -20.82
N LYS A 67 4.23 -4.27 -22.08
CA LYS A 67 3.21 -5.04 -22.81
C LYS A 67 3.44 -6.55 -22.77
N ASN A 68 4.72 -6.99 -22.80
CA ASN A 68 5.10 -8.40 -22.88
C ASN A 68 5.98 -8.85 -21.70
N GLU A 69 6.18 -8.01 -20.69
CA GLU A 69 7.13 -8.26 -19.61
C GLU A 69 6.46 -8.15 -18.25
N TYR A 70 6.74 -9.14 -17.42
CA TYR A 70 6.27 -9.22 -16.04
C TYR A 70 7.47 -9.24 -15.10
N LEU A 71 7.23 -8.80 -13.87
CA LEU A 71 8.23 -8.86 -12.82
C LEU A 71 8.67 -10.32 -12.56
N GLY A 72 9.97 -10.54 -12.40
CA GLY A 72 10.54 -11.86 -12.12
C GLY A 72 10.11 -12.42 -10.77
N ASN A 73 10.12 -13.76 -10.65
CA ASN A 73 9.72 -14.48 -9.43
C ASN A 73 10.59 -14.14 -8.21
N GLU A 74 11.85 -13.75 -8.42
CA GLU A 74 12.79 -13.33 -7.38
C GLU A 74 12.22 -12.29 -6.40
N SER A 75 11.52 -11.28 -6.90
CA SER A 75 10.89 -10.24 -6.09
C SER A 75 9.79 -10.79 -5.19
N TYR A 76 9.01 -11.73 -5.72
CA TYR A 76 7.93 -12.39 -4.99
C TYR A 76 8.48 -13.32 -3.92
N ASP A 77 9.44 -14.17 -4.31
CA ASP A 77 10.04 -15.16 -3.43
C ASP A 77 10.78 -14.48 -2.27
N PHE A 78 11.49 -13.38 -2.54
CA PHE A 78 12.13 -12.57 -1.50
C PHE A 78 11.12 -12.05 -0.46
N VAL A 79 10.06 -11.37 -0.91
CA VAL A 79 9.07 -10.80 0.03
C VAL A 79 8.33 -11.90 0.81
N ASN A 80 8.08 -13.04 0.19
CA ASN A 80 7.42 -14.17 0.85
C ASN A 80 8.35 -14.96 1.79
N ALA A 81 9.67 -14.85 1.62
CA ALA A 81 10.66 -15.43 2.52
C ALA A 81 10.86 -14.59 3.80
N LEU A 82 10.44 -13.32 3.81
CA LEU A 82 10.54 -12.48 5.00
C LEU A 82 9.63 -13.00 6.13
N PRO A 83 10.09 -12.92 7.39
CA PRO A 83 9.28 -13.36 8.53
C PRO A 83 8.01 -12.52 8.64
N GLU A 84 6.94 -13.11 9.17
CA GLU A 84 5.65 -12.44 9.30
C GLU A 84 5.73 -11.14 10.11
N SER A 85 6.61 -11.09 11.12
CA SER A 85 6.87 -9.89 11.92
C SER A 85 7.28 -8.69 11.04
N GLU A 86 7.97 -8.91 9.93
CA GLU A 86 8.43 -7.88 9.01
C GLU A 86 7.43 -7.54 7.91
N THR A 87 6.48 -8.44 7.60
CA THR A 87 5.49 -8.22 6.52
C THR A 87 4.10 -7.85 7.05
N ARG A 88 3.86 -8.00 8.36
CA ARG A 88 2.57 -7.73 9.01
C ARG A 88 2.09 -6.30 8.81
N TRP A 89 3.00 -5.32 8.83
CA TRP A 89 2.65 -3.91 8.62
C TRP A 89 2.05 -3.69 7.23
N ILE A 90 2.54 -4.39 6.20
CA ILE A 90 2.03 -4.28 4.82
C ILE A 90 0.55 -4.64 4.80
N LYS A 91 0.20 -5.79 5.38
CA LYS A 91 -1.19 -6.27 5.43
C LYS A 91 -2.09 -5.28 6.17
N ARG A 92 -1.69 -4.89 7.38
CA ARG A 92 -2.48 -3.99 8.24
C ARG A 92 -2.70 -2.62 7.58
N TYR A 93 -1.62 -2.05 7.04
CA TYR A 93 -1.68 -0.73 6.43
C TYR A 93 -2.45 -0.72 5.12
N PHE A 94 -2.35 -1.78 4.31
CA PHE A 94 -3.17 -1.94 3.12
C PHE A 94 -4.68 -1.98 3.45
N HIS A 95 -5.09 -2.74 4.46
CA HIS A 95 -6.50 -2.80 4.87
C HIS A 95 -6.98 -1.47 5.47
N LEU A 96 -6.13 -0.79 6.24
CA LEU A 96 -6.42 0.56 6.74
C LEU A 96 -6.74 1.51 5.58
N PHE A 97 -5.93 1.49 4.52
CA PHE A 97 -6.18 2.29 3.33
C PHE A 97 -7.48 1.90 2.62
N LEU A 98 -7.78 0.61 2.49
CA LEU A 98 -9.05 0.17 1.89
C LEU A 98 -10.25 0.68 2.68
N ILE A 99 -10.23 0.59 4.00
CA ILE A 99 -11.28 1.10 4.88
C ILE A 99 -11.42 2.61 4.67
N TRP A 100 -10.31 3.34 4.68
CA TRP A 100 -10.31 4.78 4.48
C TRP A 100 -10.89 5.19 3.10
N SER A 101 -10.44 4.53 2.03
CA SER A 101 -10.94 4.76 0.68
C SER A 101 -12.42 4.41 0.55
N PHE A 102 -12.88 3.31 1.16
CA PHE A 102 -14.29 2.94 1.17
C PHE A 102 -15.15 3.96 1.93
N SER A 103 -14.70 4.43 3.09
CA SER A 103 -15.39 5.48 3.85
C SER A 103 -15.50 6.79 3.05
N MET A 104 -14.45 7.17 2.31
CA MET A 104 -14.48 8.35 1.44
C MET A 104 -15.46 8.19 0.29
N LEU A 105 -15.45 7.03 -0.40
CA LEU A 105 -16.39 6.74 -1.48
C LEU A 105 -17.84 6.72 -0.98
N LEU A 106 -18.09 6.08 0.16
CA LEU A 106 -19.41 6.05 0.78
C LEU A 106 -19.91 7.46 1.12
N GLY A 107 -19.07 8.29 1.77
CA GLY A 107 -19.41 9.68 2.06
C GLY A 107 -19.71 10.49 0.79
N GLY A 108 -18.95 10.26 -0.28
CA GLY A 108 -19.21 10.85 -1.59
C GLY A 108 -20.54 10.41 -2.18
N VAL A 109 -20.86 9.12 -2.16
CA VAL A 109 -22.15 8.59 -2.68
C VAL A 109 -23.33 9.15 -1.89
N LEU A 110 -23.24 9.18 -0.55
CA LEU A 110 -24.28 9.73 0.31
C LEU A 110 -24.57 11.21 -0.01
N MET A 111 -23.57 11.99 -0.43
CA MET A 111 -23.74 13.39 -0.81
C MET A 111 -24.61 13.58 -2.08
N TYR A 112 -24.69 12.56 -2.93
CA TYR A 112 -25.50 12.58 -4.16
C TYR A 112 -26.81 11.80 -4.02
N LEU A 113 -27.15 11.30 -2.82
CA LEU A 113 -28.43 10.66 -2.59
C LEU A 113 -29.56 11.72 -2.60
N PRO A 114 -30.67 11.47 -3.30
CA PRO A 114 -31.83 12.34 -3.26
C PRO A 114 -32.42 12.49 -1.84
N ASP A 115 -32.87 13.70 -1.50
CA ASP A 115 -33.44 14.05 -0.17
C ASP A 115 -34.68 13.23 0.23
N TRP A 116 -35.31 12.53 -0.71
CA TRP A 116 -36.49 11.69 -0.49
C TRP A 116 -36.16 10.24 -0.10
N LEU A 117 -34.88 9.85 -0.04
CA LEU A 117 -34.47 8.56 0.52
C LEU A 117 -34.40 8.64 2.05
N PRO A 118 -35.28 7.93 2.78
CA PRO A 118 -35.28 7.96 4.23
C PRO A 118 -34.08 7.15 4.75
N ILE A 119 -33.05 7.84 5.24
CA ILE A 119 -32.00 7.20 6.05
C ILE A 119 -32.42 7.42 7.52
N SER A 120 -33.24 6.49 8.03
CA SER A 120 -33.64 6.41 9.44
C SER A 120 -32.54 5.83 10.31
#